data_AF-A0A6B3NM60-F1
#
_entry.id   AF-A0A6B3NM60-F1
#
_cell.length_a   1.000
_cell.length_b   1.000
_cell.length_c   1.000
_cell.angle_alpha   90.00
_cell.angle_beta   90.00
_cell.angle_gamma   90.00
#
_symmetry.space_group_name_H-M   'P 1'
#
loop_
_entity.id
_entity.type
_entity.pdbx_description
1 polymer ?
#
loop_
_entity_poly.entity_id
_entity_poly.type
_entity_poly.pdbx_seq_one_letter_code
_entity_poly.pdbx_strand_id
1 'polypeptide(L)'
;MDDALLPVESPGPVKTYRHADEPVAYINAHPRPLAAYYFGDDADRQQQFIRETTSGGVVINDVMTHASLDSLPFGGVGASGMGAYHGLHGFRRFTHAKPVVVQSPDGASNLRLRAPYGDKTHALEAFFNDQAKPQQ
;
A
#
# COMPACT_ATOMS: atom_id res chain seq x y z
N MET A 1 -6.23 -28.76 47.43
CA MET A 1 -4.96 -28.94 46.68
C MET A 1 -4.99 -27.90 45.59
N ASP A 2 -4.48 -26.72 45.93
CA ASP A 2 -4.36 -25.60 45.01
C ASP A 2 -3.22 -25.91 44.04
N ASP A 3 -3.56 -26.15 42.77
CA ASP A 3 -2.61 -26.09 41.67
C ASP A 3 -2.65 -24.66 41.13
N ALA A 4 -1.99 -23.77 41.85
CA ALA A 4 -1.74 -22.42 41.40
C ALA A 4 -0.80 -22.50 40.19
N LEU A 5 -1.38 -22.45 39.00
CA LEU A 5 -0.65 -22.21 37.75
C LEU A 5 0.03 -20.84 37.87
N LEU A 6 1.28 -20.86 38.32
CA LEU A 6 2.18 -19.71 38.31
C LEU A 6 2.15 -19.08 36.91
N PRO A 7 2.13 -17.73 36.80
CA PRO A 7 2.30 -17.08 35.52
C PRO A 7 3.67 -17.51 35.00
N VAL A 8 3.67 -18.21 33.88
CA VAL A 8 4.90 -18.55 33.16
C VAL A 8 5.50 -17.22 32.73
N GLU A 9 6.47 -16.70 33.49
CA GLU A 9 7.20 -15.50 33.08
C GLU A 9 7.83 -15.79 31.72
N SER A 10 7.60 -14.89 30.76
CA SER A 10 8.11 -15.07 29.41
C SER A 10 9.65 -15.07 29.43
N PRO A 11 10.32 -16.08 28.84
CA PRO A 11 11.77 -16.18 28.89
C PRO A 11 12.37 -15.21 27.86
N GLY A 12 12.65 -13.97 28.25
CA GLY A 12 13.37 -12.99 27.42
C GLY A 12 12.48 -12.17 26.46
N PRO A 13 13.01 -11.64 25.33
CA PRO A 13 12.32 -10.69 24.44
C PRO A 13 11.21 -11.33 23.58
N VAL A 14 10.59 -12.38 24.10
CA VAL A 14 9.53 -13.13 23.46
C VAL A 14 8.22 -12.68 24.07
N LYS A 15 7.23 -12.36 23.24
CA LYS A 15 5.87 -12.09 23.71
C LYS A 15 5.02 -13.31 23.38
N THR A 16 4.56 -14.03 24.41
CA THR A 16 3.60 -15.12 24.25
C THR A 16 2.18 -14.57 24.20
N TYR A 17 1.27 -15.36 23.62
CA TYR A 17 -0.15 -15.06 23.51
C TYR A 17 -0.96 -16.33 23.76
N ARG A 18 -2.25 -16.20 24.10
CA ARG A 18 -3.12 -17.36 24.38
C ARG A 18 -4.19 -17.56 23.30
N HIS A 19 -4.69 -16.46 22.74
CA HIS A 19 -5.69 -16.46 21.68
C HIS A 19 -5.09 -16.01 20.34
N ALA A 20 -5.54 -16.61 19.25
CA ALA A 20 -4.95 -16.42 17.91
C ALA A 20 -5.08 -14.98 17.38
N ASP A 21 -5.98 -14.21 17.96
CA ASP A 21 -6.37 -12.85 17.62
C ASP A 21 -5.55 -11.78 18.39
N GLU A 22 -4.91 -12.16 19.51
CA GLU A 22 -4.03 -11.26 20.28
C GLU A 22 -2.82 -10.72 19.48
N PRO A 23 -2.11 -11.51 18.65
CA PRO A 23 -0.96 -11.01 17.91
C PRO A 23 -1.32 -9.90 16.92
N VAL A 24 -2.44 -10.04 16.20
CA VAL A 24 -2.91 -9.04 15.23
C VAL A 24 -3.28 -7.75 15.96
N ALA A 25 -4.04 -7.85 17.05
CA ALA A 25 -4.39 -6.70 17.88
C ALA A 25 -3.15 -6.00 18.44
N TYR A 26 -2.17 -6.77 18.91
CA TYR A 26 -0.91 -6.23 19.41
C TYR A 26 -0.14 -5.49 18.31
N ILE A 27 0.06 -6.09 17.14
CA ILE A 27 0.77 -5.46 16.02
C ILE A 27 0.10 -4.14 15.63
N ASN A 28 -1.22 -4.11 15.53
CA ASN A 28 -1.99 -2.93 15.14
C ASN A 28 -1.97 -1.81 16.18
N ALA A 29 -1.70 -2.12 17.45
CA ALA A 29 -1.55 -1.13 18.51
C ALA A 29 -0.16 -0.45 18.52
N HIS A 30 0.75 -0.84 17.63
CA HIS A 30 2.14 -0.34 17.58
C HIS A 30 2.45 0.37 16.26
N PRO A 31 3.56 1.13 16.19
CA PRO A 31 4.02 1.71 14.95
C PRO A 31 4.22 0.63 13.87
N ARG A 32 3.72 0.92 12.66
CA ARG A 32 3.74 -0.01 11.52
C ARG A 32 5.16 -0.53 11.26
N PRO A 33 5.39 -1.85 11.30
CA PRO A 33 6.73 -2.42 11.14
C PRO A 33 7.20 -2.38 9.69
N LEU A 34 8.52 -2.55 9.48
CA LEU A 34 9.09 -2.72 8.15
C LEU A 34 8.72 -4.07 7.55
N ALA A 35 8.84 -5.14 8.33
CA ALA A 35 8.49 -6.49 7.92
C ALA A 35 7.68 -7.20 9.01
N ALA A 36 6.77 -8.06 8.60
CA ALA A 36 6.02 -8.96 9.47
C ALA A 36 6.18 -10.40 8.98
N TYR A 37 6.32 -11.34 9.91
CA TYR A 37 6.58 -12.75 9.61
C TYR A 37 5.54 -13.61 10.30
N TYR A 38 4.90 -14.50 9.54
CA TYR A 38 3.90 -15.43 10.07
C TYR A 38 4.36 -16.86 9.83
N PHE A 39 4.30 -17.70 10.86
CA PHE A 39 4.61 -19.11 10.77
C PHE A 39 3.36 -19.94 11.11
N GLY A 40 2.98 -20.83 10.20
CA GLY A 40 1.84 -21.72 10.33
C GLY A 40 1.28 -22.14 8.97
N ASP A 41 0.53 -23.23 8.95
CA ASP A 41 0.03 -23.86 7.71
C ASP A 41 -1.46 -23.60 7.42
N ASP A 42 -2.16 -22.94 8.35
CA ASP A 42 -3.57 -22.58 8.18
C ASP A 42 -3.69 -21.38 7.22
N ALA A 43 -4.17 -21.66 6.01
CA ALA A 43 -4.31 -20.67 4.94
C ALA A 43 -5.26 -19.52 5.31
N ASP A 44 -6.35 -19.79 6.05
CA ASP A 44 -7.31 -18.76 6.45
C ASP A 44 -6.66 -17.79 7.44
N ARG A 45 -5.86 -18.32 8.37
CA ARG A 45 -5.09 -17.49 9.32
C ARG A 45 -3.97 -16.71 8.66
N GLN A 46 -3.25 -17.29 7.71
CA GLN A 46 -2.26 -16.56 6.91
C GLN A 46 -2.91 -15.37 6.20
N GLN A 47 -4.04 -15.62 5.55
CA GLN A 47 -4.79 -14.58 4.84
C GLN A 47 -5.37 -13.53 5.77
N GLN A 48 -5.86 -13.93 6.95
CA GLN A 48 -6.28 -12.99 7.99
C GLN A 48 -5.12 -12.09 8.42
N PHE A 49 -3.96 -12.66 8.75
CA PHE A 49 -2.78 -11.91 9.17
C PHE A 49 -2.34 -10.88 8.12
N ILE A 50 -2.32 -11.28 6.84
CA ILE A 50 -1.97 -10.40 5.71
C ILE A 50 -2.99 -9.24 5.59
N ARG A 51 -4.28 -9.51 5.71
CA ARG A 51 -5.34 -8.50 5.54
C ARG A 51 -5.47 -7.56 6.73
N GLU A 52 -5.28 -8.08 7.93
CA GLU A 52 -5.60 -7.36 9.18
C GLU A 52 -4.38 -6.65 9.78
N THR A 53 -3.19 -6.81 9.21
CA THR A 53 -1.99 -6.06 9.63
C THR A 53 -1.47 -5.16 8.50
N THR A 54 -0.71 -4.13 8.86
CA THR A 54 -0.05 -3.25 7.88
C THR A 54 1.45 -3.19 8.16
N SER A 55 2.25 -3.62 7.19
CA SER A 55 3.72 -3.60 7.22
C SER A 55 4.29 -3.21 5.86
N GLY A 56 5.61 -2.99 5.78
CA GLY A 56 6.29 -2.81 4.50
C GLY A 56 6.33 -4.09 3.65
N GLY A 57 6.47 -5.24 4.29
CA GLY A 57 6.38 -6.56 3.66
C GLY A 57 5.90 -7.64 4.63
N VAL A 58 5.36 -8.73 4.08
CA VAL A 58 4.96 -9.93 4.82
C VAL A 58 5.63 -11.15 4.21
N VAL A 59 6.16 -12.04 5.04
CA VAL A 59 6.63 -13.36 4.61
C VAL A 59 5.97 -14.44 5.45
N ILE A 60 5.53 -15.50 4.78
CA ILE A 60 4.93 -16.67 5.40
C ILE A 60 5.99 -17.78 5.46
N ASN A 61 6.13 -18.41 6.62
CA ASN A 61 7.01 -19.56 6.88
C ASN A 61 8.50 -19.31 6.58
N ASP A 62 8.93 -18.06 6.55
CA ASP A 62 10.32 -17.66 6.34
C ASP A 62 10.55 -16.23 6.86
N VAL A 63 11.81 -15.84 6.99
CA VAL A 63 12.24 -14.49 7.36
C VAL A 63 13.21 -13.95 6.31
N MET A 64 13.27 -12.63 6.16
CA MET A 64 14.26 -11.92 5.33
C MET A 64 14.22 -12.18 3.82
N THR A 65 13.72 -13.30 3.32
CA THR A 65 13.80 -13.68 1.89
C THR A 65 13.21 -12.64 0.94
N HIS A 66 12.13 -11.96 1.34
CA HIS A 66 11.58 -10.84 0.55
C HIS A 66 12.57 -9.70 0.26
N ALA A 67 13.57 -9.49 1.11
CA ALA A 67 14.60 -8.47 0.93
C ALA A 67 15.64 -8.84 -0.14
N SER A 68 15.75 -10.12 -0.51
CA SER A 68 16.67 -10.57 -1.57
C SER A 68 15.99 -10.72 -2.94
N LEU A 69 14.67 -10.51 -3.01
CA LEU A 69 13.91 -10.61 -4.26
C LEU A 69 13.85 -9.25 -4.95
N ASP A 70 14.73 -9.03 -5.94
CA ASP A 70 14.83 -7.78 -6.70
C ASP A 70 13.55 -7.38 -7.46
N SER A 71 12.67 -8.34 -7.72
CA SER A 71 11.37 -8.11 -8.37
C SER A 71 10.31 -7.54 -7.42
N LEU A 72 10.52 -7.63 -6.10
CA LEU A 72 9.59 -7.12 -5.11
C LEU A 72 9.99 -5.71 -4.66
N PRO A 73 9.02 -4.80 -4.46
CA PRO A 73 9.32 -3.50 -3.87
C PRO A 73 9.73 -3.69 -2.39
N PHE A 74 10.89 -3.16 -2.02
CA PHE A 74 11.34 -3.13 -0.62
C PHE A 74 11.25 -1.70 -0.06
N GLY A 75 10.46 -1.53 0.99
CA GLY A 75 10.20 -0.22 1.58
C GLY A 75 9.22 -0.27 2.75
N GLY A 76 9.20 0.79 3.55
CA GLY A 76 8.33 0.92 4.72
C GLY A 76 7.02 1.64 4.45
N VAL A 77 6.14 1.64 5.46
CA VAL A 77 4.87 2.37 5.48
C VAL A 77 4.64 2.98 6.86
N GLY A 78 4.36 4.28 6.91
CA GLY A 78 4.16 4.99 8.18
C GLY A 78 5.47 5.11 8.95
N ALA A 79 5.51 4.61 10.19
CA ALA A 79 6.68 4.75 11.05
C ALA A 79 7.93 4.00 10.54
N SER A 80 7.75 2.94 9.74
CA SER A 80 8.86 2.20 9.14
C SER A 80 9.45 2.85 7.88
N GLY A 81 8.83 3.92 7.37
CA GLY A 81 9.33 4.68 6.23
C GLY A 81 8.27 4.99 5.17
N MET A 82 8.73 5.50 4.02
CA MET A 82 7.85 5.82 2.89
C MET A 82 8.37 5.35 1.54
N GLY A 83 7.52 4.57 0.87
CA GLY A 83 7.70 3.97 -0.44
C GLY A 83 8.91 3.05 -0.56
N ALA A 84 9.21 2.60 -1.78
CA ALA A 84 10.06 1.43 -1.99
C ALA A 84 11.10 1.57 -3.12
N TYR A 85 12.14 0.72 -3.06
CA TYR A 85 13.13 0.50 -4.12
C TYR A 85 13.22 -1.01 -4.45
N HIS A 86 14.34 -1.45 -5.04
CA HIS A 86 14.62 -2.72 -5.74
C HIS A 86 14.22 -2.73 -7.23
N GLY A 87 15.12 -3.29 -8.05
CA GLY A 87 14.94 -3.47 -9.49
C GLY A 87 14.26 -2.27 -10.17
N LEU A 88 13.13 -2.56 -10.84
CA LEU A 88 12.31 -1.57 -11.53
C LEU A 88 11.71 -0.51 -10.58
N HIS A 89 11.39 -0.86 -9.35
CA HIS A 89 10.86 0.08 -8.34
C HIS A 89 11.92 1.11 -7.95
N GLY A 90 13.17 0.67 -7.77
CA GLY A 90 14.32 1.55 -7.56
C GLY A 90 14.54 2.49 -8.74
N PHE A 91 14.54 1.97 -9.96
CA PHE A 91 14.67 2.80 -11.16
C PHE A 91 13.57 3.88 -11.23
N ARG A 92 12.30 3.49 -11.01
CA ARG A 92 11.16 4.43 -10.97
C ARG A 92 11.29 5.46 -9.86
N ARG A 93 11.87 5.08 -8.70
CA ARG A 93 12.07 5.98 -7.56
C ARG A 93 13.13 7.04 -7.82
N PHE A 94 14.21 6.69 -8.51
CA PHE A 94 15.33 7.61 -8.77
C PHE A 94 15.29 8.26 -10.16
N THR A 95 14.20 8.07 -10.91
CA THR A 95 14.02 8.67 -12.24
C THR A 95 12.82 9.62 -12.25
N HIS A 96 12.96 10.76 -12.92
CA HIS A 96 11.84 11.64 -13.21
C HIS A 96 11.06 11.16 -14.45
N ALA A 97 9.85 10.64 -14.25
CA ALA A 97 8.95 10.27 -15.35
C ALA A 97 8.37 11.52 -16.01
N LYS A 98 9.13 12.10 -16.95
CA LYS A 98 8.76 13.35 -17.63
C LYS A 98 7.54 13.14 -18.55
N PRO A 99 6.39 13.76 -18.28
CA PRO A 99 5.27 13.72 -19.21
C PRO A 99 5.59 14.55 -20.45
N VAL A 100 5.33 14.00 -21.63
CA VAL A 100 5.47 14.70 -22.91
C VAL A 100 4.18 14.52 -23.70
N VAL A 101 3.58 15.63 -24.12
CA VAL A 101 2.40 15.65 -24.96
C VAL A 101 2.75 16.36 -26.25
N VAL A 102 2.60 15.66 -27.39
CA VAL A 102 2.75 16.25 -28.72
C VAL A 102 1.35 16.56 -29.24
N GLN A 103 1.06 17.85 -29.42
CA GLN A 103 -0.21 18.31 -29.95
C GLN A 103 -0.23 18.19 -31.48
N SER A 104 -1.39 17.94 -32.06
CA SER A 104 -1.57 18.03 -33.51
C SER A 104 -1.19 19.43 -34.01
N PRO A 105 -0.67 19.57 -35.24
CA PRO A 105 -0.24 20.87 -35.77
C PRO A 105 -1.34 21.93 -35.81
N ASP A 106 -2.59 21.52 -36.03
CA ASP A 106 -3.78 22.38 -36.02
C ASP A 106 -4.21 22.81 -34.61
N GLY A 107 -3.66 22.17 -33.58
CA GLY A 107 -3.92 22.47 -32.18
C GLY A 107 -5.35 22.33 -31.71
N ALA A 108 -6.13 21.49 -32.39
CA ALA A 108 -7.56 21.35 -32.16
C ALA A 108 -7.92 20.89 -30.73
N SER A 109 -7.04 20.10 -30.08
CA SER A 109 -7.34 19.44 -28.79
C SER A 109 -7.67 20.41 -27.65
N ASN A 110 -7.05 21.60 -27.60
CA ASN A 110 -7.33 22.60 -26.58
C ASN A 110 -7.81 23.95 -27.17
N LEU A 111 -8.18 24.01 -28.45
CA LEU A 111 -8.58 25.24 -29.12
C LEU A 111 -9.81 25.90 -28.46
N ARG A 112 -10.74 25.09 -27.93
CA ARG A 112 -11.92 25.57 -27.19
C ARG A 112 -11.57 26.19 -25.84
N LEU A 113 -10.39 25.88 -25.29
CA LEU A 113 -9.85 26.43 -24.05
C LEU A 113 -9.00 27.69 -24.27
N ARG A 114 -8.84 28.15 -25.53
CA ARG A 114 -8.03 29.33 -25.87
C ARG A 114 -8.92 30.56 -26.12
N ALA A 115 -8.42 31.71 -25.66
CA ALA A 115 -9.02 33.00 -25.95
C ALA A 115 -9.10 33.30 -27.46
N PRO A 116 -10.04 34.16 -27.91
CA PRO A 116 -11.12 34.76 -27.14
C PRO A 116 -12.19 33.72 -26.77
N TYR A 117 -12.78 33.87 -25.57
CA TYR A 117 -13.64 32.86 -24.96
C TYR A 117 -15.11 32.93 -25.39
N GLY A 118 -15.61 34.11 -25.79
CA GLY A 118 -16.94 34.36 -26.41
C GLY A 118 -18.00 33.27 -26.20
N ASP A 119 -18.59 32.78 -27.30
CA ASP A 119 -19.61 31.71 -27.27
C ASP A 119 -19.04 30.33 -26.90
N LYS A 120 -17.71 30.19 -26.76
CA LYS A 120 -17.05 28.91 -26.45
C LYS A 120 -17.31 28.49 -25.00
N THR A 121 -17.57 29.42 -24.09
CA THR A 121 -17.88 29.11 -22.68
C THR A 121 -19.16 28.29 -22.55
N HIS A 122 -20.23 28.70 -23.24
CA HIS A 122 -21.50 27.96 -23.25
C HIS A 122 -21.35 26.56 -23.88
N ALA A 123 -20.54 26.42 -24.93
CA ALA A 123 -20.24 25.12 -25.52
C ALA A 123 -19.43 24.21 -24.57
N LEU A 124 -18.55 24.79 -23.75
CA LEU A 124 -17.76 24.07 -22.75
C LEU A 124 -18.63 23.63 -21.56
N GLU A 125 -19.50 24.51 -21.07
CA GLU A 125 -20.48 24.22 -20.02
C GLU A 125 -21.45 23.11 -20.45
N ALA A 126 -21.96 23.16 -21.68
CA ALA A 126 -22.81 22.12 -22.24
C ALA A 126 -22.08 20.77 -22.32
N PHE A 127 -20.82 20.75 -22.75
CA PHE A 127 -20.01 19.53 -22.82
C PHE A 127 -19.82 18.88 -21.43
N PHE A 128 -19.46 19.66 -20.41
CA PHE A 128 -19.29 19.14 -19.05
C PHE A 128 -20.62 18.69 -18.41
N ASN A 129 -21.72 19.42 -18.64
CA ASN A 129 -23.03 19.04 -18.13
C ASN A 129 -23.59 17.76 -18.79
N ASP A 130 -23.22 17.47 -20.04
CA ASP A 130 -23.66 16.26 -20.72
C ASP A 130 -22.85 15.02 -20.28
N GLN A 131 -21.56 15.19 -19.96
CA GLN A 131 -20.73 14.14 -19.35
C GLN A 131 -21.08 13.85 -17.87
N ALA A 132 -21.74 14.79 -17.18
CA ALA A 132 -22.21 14.63 -15.81
C ALA A 132 -23.55 13.88 -15.70
N LYS A 133 -24.24 13.64 -16.82
CA LYS A 133 -25.41 12.76 -16.82
C LYS A 133 -24.94 11.31 -16.65
N PRO A 134 -25.52 10.56 -15.71
CA PRO A 134 -25.22 9.14 -15.59
C PRO A 134 -25.54 8.45 -16.92
N GLN A 135 -24.60 7.67 -17.44
CA GLN A 135 -24.88 6.73 -18.53
C GLN A 135 -25.95 5.76 -18.01
N GLN A 136 -27.15 5.87 -18.57
CA GLN A 136 -28.25 4.93 -18.33
C GLN A 136 -27.90 3.57 -18.95
#